data_AF-A0AAN7SYW6-F1
#
_entry.id   AF-A0AAN7SYW6-F1
#
_cell.length_a   1.000
_cell.length_b   1.000
_cell.length_c   1.000
_cell.angle_alpha   90.00
_cell.angle_beta   90.00
_cell.angle_gamma   90.00
#
_symmetry.space_group_name_H-M   'P 1'
#
loop_
_entity.id
_entity.type
_entity.pdbx_description
1 polymer ?
#
loop_
_entity_poly.entity_id
_entity_poly.type
_entity_poly.pdbx_seq_one_letter_code
_entity_poly.pdbx_strand_id
1 'polypeptide(L)'
;MAQSTGQDNHKDFYYDNLSAFAGARTNPYAIQVATQICKDFKLSVNGQRRLNKALNDLPCVDAADPKLSFAWSMDHVIRNPRVHQYGYEHLTIIITLAECFHETYAAEVFYHMSKQALPRDRNTPHIYQWLDLLHFCNGILANDDFGLVVENFILLDPYSVVPGSKFSADRCLVPPESMAAALLALSELTCGKRESLTLRGGGAVGWMAALSELFFGLAVRIVSKDGNHLYGLESGAGLHLIYTEKPELILDHIFGHDFHVLEHEHSKVMYTAIGSAFRAIEDAKDNSSISVKQGPHASLANHAPYVSAGLLIEMLTSRLYGLQRGAARMERQLKLTPQEAAKLHLEQLRVLADQCRCTSCHEETAGQCGRITTRSKDVNNIEPGYCLPSIVTTIITIGLLLSRIVLEQPINPSREGVQLLYKLRSTRSPTSLSHDTTSSSPNNITAYYDNILTAPTGLICRMAVKLFAGGHLPPLGSDLLPAECVAIAHEGICAYAAELCNGRGLRKDYHGMVMVVNGGLAIRQKSYRLAVWSAAKPGGREGWQWEDIKLSHLDESGSGRLWMK
;
A
#
# COMPACT_ATOMS: atom_id res chain seq x y z
N MET A 1 8.29 -54.77 -28.02
CA MET A 1 8.54 -54.03 -26.75
C MET A 1 8.21 -52.56 -27.01
N ALA A 2 7.05 -52.07 -26.56
CA ALA A 2 6.60 -50.69 -26.81
C ALA A 2 5.45 -50.27 -25.86
N GLN A 3 5.61 -50.50 -24.55
CA GLN A 3 4.63 -50.11 -23.51
C GLN A 3 5.36 -49.75 -22.21
N SER A 4 5.52 -48.45 -21.91
CA SER A 4 5.85 -47.93 -20.57
C SER A 4 5.81 -46.39 -20.45
N THR A 5 6.12 -45.65 -21.52
CA THR A 5 6.38 -44.19 -21.47
C THR A 5 5.18 -43.27 -21.19
N GLY A 6 3.97 -43.82 -21.00
CA GLY A 6 2.74 -43.03 -20.79
C GLY A 6 2.36 -42.73 -19.34
N GLN A 7 2.91 -43.46 -18.35
CA GLN A 7 2.46 -43.36 -16.95
C GLN A 7 3.33 -42.46 -16.06
N ASP A 8 4.64 -42.41 -16.29
CA ASP A 8 5.54 -41.62 -15.43
C ASP A 8 5.37 -40.11 -15.65
N ASN A 9 5.22 -39.68 -16.92
CA ASN A 9 4.85 -38.31 -17.30
C ASN A 9 3.59 -37.76 -16.59
N HIS A 10 2.68 -38.63 -16.10
CA HIS A 10 1.48 -38.20 -15.37
C HIS A 10 1.70 -38.13 -13.85
N LYS A 11 2.74 -38.79 -13.31
CA LYS A 11 3.13 -38.68 -11.90
C LYS A 11 4.01 -37.45 -11.67
N ASP A 12 5.07 -37.31 -12.46
CA ASP A 12 6.05 -36.24 -12.30
C ASP A 12 5.35 -34.86 -12.43
N PHE A 13 4.50 -34.72 -13.45
CA PHE A 13 3.64 -33.54 -13.62
C PHE A 13 2.75 -33.25 -12.39
N TYR A 14 2.24 -34.28 -11.70
CA TYR A 14 1.44 -34.10 -10.48
C TYR A 14 2.31 -33.64 -9.29
N TYR A 15 3.53 -34.16 -9.17
CA TYR A 15 4.50 -33.70 -8.18
C TYR A 15 4.94 -32.26 -8.44
N ASP A 16 5.22 -31.87 -9.70
CA ASP A 16 5.63 -30.52 -10.07
C ASP A 16 4.55 -29.48 -9.69
N ASN A 17 3.27 -29.79 -9.93
CA ASN A 17 2.18 -28.90 -9.54
C ASN A 17 2.07 -28.78 -8.01
N LEU A 18 2.12 -29.90 -7.28
CA LEU A 18 2.07 -29.89 -5.81
C LEU A 18 3.29 -29.19 -5.19
N SER A 19 4.47 -29.35 -5.77
CA SER A 19 5.71 -28.65 -5.39
C SER A 19 5.56 -27.14 -5.60
N ALA A 20 5.02 -26.73 -6.75
CA ALA A 20 4.81 -25.32 -7.06
C ALA A 20 3.77 -24.67 -6.13
N PHE A 21 2.62 -25.34 -5.88
CA PHE A 21 1.62 -24.85 -4.91
C PHE A 21 2.23 -24.71 -3.50
N ALA A 22 3.04 -25.69 -3.06
CA ALA A 22 3.73 -25.65 -1.77
C ALA A 22 4.82 -24.55 -1.71
N GLY A 23 5.54 -24.30 -2.80
CA GLY A 23 6.49 -23.19 -2.92
C GLY A 23 5.80 -21.82 -2.81
N ALA A 24 4.68 -21.67 -3.51
CA ALA A 24 3.80 -20.51 -3.40
C ALA A 24 3.05 -20.41 -2.05
N ARG A 25 3.23 -21.40 -1.15
CA ARG A 25 2.58 -21.57 0.16
C ARG A 25 1.04 -21.71 0.10
N THR A 26 0.48 -21.89 -1.08
CA THR A 26 -0.95 -22.06 -1.32
C THR A 26 -1.42 -23.50 -1.14
N ASN A 27 -2.70 -23.67 -0.77
CA ASN A 27 -3.31 -24.98 -0.65
C ASN A 27 -4.27 -25.27 -1.84
N PRO A 28 -4.04 -26.32 -2.65
CA PRO A 28 -4.95 -26.72 -3.74
C PRO A 28 -6.39 -26.97 -3.30
N TYR A 29 -6.60 -27.39 -2.04
CA TYR A 29 -7.94 -27.60 -1.48
C TYR A 29 -8.73 -26.28 -1.35
N ALA A 30 -8.08 -25.18 -0.97
CA ALA A 30 -8.73 -23.87 -0.89
C ALA A 30 -9.18 -23.41 -2.28
N ILE A 31 -8.37 -23.62 -3.32
CA ILE A 31 -8.70 -23.32 -4.72
C ILE A 31 -9.87 -24.19 -5.21
N GLN A 32 -9.88 -25.49 -4.89
CA GLN A 32 -10.97 -26.39 -5.23
C GLN A 32 -12.29 -25.98 -4.54
N VAL A 33 -12.23 -25.55 -3.28
CA VAL A 33 -13.40 -25.04 -2.57
C VAL A 33 -13.86 -23.69 -3.12
N ALA A 34 -12.94 -22.76 -3.43
CA ALA A 34 -13.24 -21.50 -4.10
C ALA A 34 -13.97 -21.73 -5.43
N THR A 35 -13.47 -22.65 -6.24
CA THR A 35 -14.11 -23.10 -7.49
C THR A 35 -15.54 -23.58 -7.25
N GLN A 36 -15.76 -24.43 -6.24
CA GLN A 36 -17.07 -25.00 -5.93
C GLN A 36 -18.09 -23.97 -5.42
N ILE A 37 -17.68 -22.96 -4.65
CA ILE A 37 -18.59 -21.91 -4.13
C ILE A 37 -18.81 -20.78 -5.15
N CYS A 38 -17.85 -20.51 -6.03
CA CYS A 38 -17.95 -19.49 -7.06
C CYS A 38 -18.49 -19.99 -8.41
N LYS A 39 -18.74 -21.30 -8.59
CA LYS A 39 -19.25 -21.94 -9.82
C LYS A 39 -20.49 -21.26 -10.46
N ASP A 40 -21.31 -20.60 -9.64
CA ASP A 40 -22.57 -20.00 -10.04
C ASP A 40 -22.40 -18.54 -10.50
N PHE A 41 -21.25 -17.89 -10.25
CA PHE A 41 -20.92 -16.62 -10.91
C PHE A 41 -20.76 -16.81 -12.41
N LYS A 42 -21.02 -15.79 -13.23
CA LYS A 42 -20.81 -15.82 -14.68
C LYS A 42 -20.09 -14.56 -15.14
N LEU A 43 -18.81 -14.69 -15.50
CA LEU A 43 -18.03 -13.55 -15.99
C LEU A 43 -18.49 -13.12 -17.39
N SER A 44 -18.67 -11.81 -17.58
CA SER A 44 -18.91 -11.24 -18.90
C SER A 44 -17.70 -11.43 -19.82
N VAL A 45 -17.91 -11.36 -21.14
CA VAL A 45 -16.82 -11.42 -22.13
C VAL A 45 -15.76 -10.34 -21.87
N ASN A 46 -16.17 -9.16 -21.39
CA ASN A 46 -15.25 -8.08 -21.05
C ASN A 46 -14.51 -8.33 -19.73
N GLY A 47 -15.18 -8.89 -18.72
CA GLY A 47 -14.54 -9.31 -17.47
C GLY A 47 -13.50 -10.41 -17.66
N GLN A 48 -13.81 -11.42 -18.47
CA GLN A 48 -12.85 -12.46 -18.87
C GLN A 48 -11.64 -11.86 -19.59
N ARG A 49 -11.86 -10.92 -20.53
CA ARG A 49 -10.77 -10.19 -21.21
C ARG A 49 -9.93 -9.35 -20.24
N ARG A 50 -10.56 -8.62 -19.31
CA ARG A 50 -9.89 -7.79 -18.30
C ARG A 50 -8.99 -8.63 -17.40
N LEU A 51 -9.49 -9.75 -16.86
CA LEU A 51 -8.67 -10.63 -16.02
C LEU A 51 -7.54 -11.30 -16.82
N ASN A 52 -7.80 -11.76 -18.05
CA ASN A 52 -6.74 -12.32 -18.89
C ASN A 52 -5.68 -11.27 -19.25
N LYS A 53 -6.06 -10.00 -19.48
CA LYS A 53 -5.11 -8.89 -19.61
C LYS A 53 -4.28 -8.74 -18.33
N ALA A 54 -4.92 -8.60 -17.17
CA ALA A 54 -4.22 -8.44 -15.89
C ALA A 54 -3.22 -9.57 -15.60
N LEU A 55 -3.59 -10.84 -15.84
CA LEU A 55 -2.73 -12.02 -15.66
C LEU A 55 -1.55 -12.08 -16.65
N ASN A 56 -1.71 -11.58 -17.87
CA ASN A 56 -0.64 -11.51 -18.86
C ASN A 56 0.30 -10.32 -18.61
N ASP A 57 -0.25 -9.17 -18.21
CA ASP A 57 0.46 -7.92 -17.92
C ASP A 57 1.20 -7.94 -16.56
N LEU A 58 1.13 -9.05 -15.80
CA LEU A 58 1.86 -9.23 -14.55
C LEU A 58 3.38 -9.08 -14.78
N PRO A 59 4.04 -8.09 -14.14
CA PRO A 59 5.48 -7.88 -14.31
C PRO A 59 6.28 -9.06 -13.75
N CYS A 60 7.25 -9.59 -14.50
CA CYS A 60 8.34 -10.38 -13.93
C CYS A 60 9.61 -9.53 -13.94
N VAL A 61 10.22 -9.35 -12.78
CA VAL A 61 11.45 -8.57 -12.64
C VAL A 61 12.56 -9.51 -12.21
N ASP A 62 13.19 -10.14 -13.20
CA ASP A 62 14.31 -11.05 -12.95
C ASP A 62 15.50 -10.28 -12.35
N ALA A 63 16.13 -10.86 -11.33
CA ALA A 63 17.43 -10.41 -10.87
C ALA A 63 18.55 -10.76 -11.87
N ALA A 64 19.80 -10.49 -11.48
CA ALA A 64 20.97 -10.91 -12.25
C ALA A 64 21.26 -12.43 -12.17
N ASP A 65 20.78 -13.14 -11.13
CA ASP A 65 20.73 -14.61 -11.12
C ASP A 65 19.31 -15.03 -11.50
N PRO A 66 19.10 -15.83 -12.57
CA PRO A 66 17.77 -16.16 -13.09
C PRO A 66 16.93 -17.04 -12.14
N LYS A 67 17.47 -17.44 -10.99
CA LYS A 67 16.69 -18.09 -9.93
C LYS A 67 15.91 -17.10 -9.07
N LEU A 68 16.36 -15.85 -8.94
CA LEU A 68 15.74 -14.81 -8.10
C LEU A 68 14.88 -13.88 -8.96
N SER A 69 13.64 -13.68 -8.55
CA SER A 69 12.66 -12.82 -9.22
C SER A 69 11.92 -11.96 -8.21
N PHE A 70 11.85 -10.67 -8.48
CA PHE A 70 10.91 -9.76 -7.85
C PHE A 70 9.63 -9.71 -8.68
N ALA A 71 8.56 -9.15 -8.10
CA ALA A 71 7.24 -9.10 -8.70
C ALA A 71 6.63 -10.51 -8.94
N TRP A 72 6.17 -10.82 -10.15
CA TRP A 72 5.46 -12.05 -10.50
C TRP A 72 6.33 -12.97 -11.36
N SER A 73 7.09 -13.85 -10.70
CA SER A 73 7.92 -14.90 -11.31
C SER A 73 7.26 -15.55 -12.55
N MET A 74 8.06 -15.86 -13.57
CA MET A 74 7.59 -16.66 -14.72
C MET A 74 7.17 -18.08 -14.29
N ASP A 75 7.78 -18.61 -13.22
CA ASP A 75 7.40 -19.89 -12.59
C ASP A 75 6.20 -19.74 -11.63
N HIS A 76 5.62 -18.55 -11.44
CA HIS A 76 4.56 -18.34 -10.45
C HIS A 76 3.31 -19.13 -10.80
N VAL A 77 2.75 -19.86 -9.83
CA VAL A 77 1.64 -20.80 -10.04
C VAL A 77 0.41 -20.14 -10.64
N ILE A 78 0.21 -18.82 -10.46
CA ILE A 78 -0.91 -18.10 -11.08
C ILE A 78 -0.86 -18.13 -12.62
N ARG A 79 0.32 -18.30 -13.23
CA ARG A 79 0.49 -18.43 -14.69
C ARG A 79 0.25 -19.85 -15.21
N ASN A 80 0.01 -20.83 -14.33
CA ASN A 80 -0.20 -22.23 -14.70
C ASN A 80 -1.63 -22.45 -15.21
N PRO A 81 -1.84 -22.91 -16.46
CA PRO A 81 -3.18 -23.11 -17.03
C PRO A 81 -4.10 -24.03 -16.21
N ARG A 82 -3.57 -24.91 -15.35
CA ARG A 82 -4.38 -25.76 -14.46
C ARG A 82 -5.07 -25.00 -13.33
N VAL A 83 -4.56 -23.84 -12.92
CA VAL A 83 -5.26 -22.95 -11.97
C VAL A 83 -6.52 -22.35 -12.61
N HIS A 84 -6.52 -22.18 -13.93
CA HIS A 84 -7.65 -21.64 -14.70
C HIS A 84 -8.59 -22.73 -15.27
N GLN A 85 -8.31 -24.02 -15.01
CA GLN A 85 -8.97 -25.16 -15.68
C GLN A 85 -10.49 -25.21 -15.49
N TYR A 86 -11.01 -24.61 -14.41
CA TYR A 86 -12.43 -24.59 -14.06
C TYR A 86 -13.10 -23.22 -14.23
N GLY A 87 -12.48 -22.33 -15.01
CA GLY A 87 -12.94 -20.95 -15.22
C GLY A 87 -12.27 -19.95 -14.27
N TYR A 88 -12.55 -18.68 -14.54
CA TYR A 88 -11.89 -17.52 -13.90
C TYR A 88 -12.72 -16.90 -12.77
N GLU A 89 -13.96 -17.35 -12.58
CA GLU A 89 -14.95 -16.85 -11.63
C GLU A 89 -14.38 -16.76 -10.20
N HIS A 90 -13.80 -17.87 -9.72
CA HIS A 90 -13.25 -17.96 -8.38
C HIS A 90 -12.03 -17.04 -8.20
N LEU A 91 -11.12 -17.01 -9.18
CA LEU A 91 -9.97 -16.10 -9.19
C LEU A 91 -10.41 -14.64 -9.17
N THR A 92 -11.45 -14.27 -9.93
CA THR A 92 -11.97 -12.89 -9.95
C THR A 92 -12.41 -12.45 -8.55
N ILE A 93 -13.19 -13.26 -7.83
CA ILE A 93 -13.62 -12.93 -6.46
C ILE A 93 -12.41 -12.88 -5.50
N ILE A 94 -11.46 -13.82 -5.59
CA ILE A 94 -10.26 -13.81 -4.74
C ILE A 94 -9.44 -12.53 -4.96
N ILE A 95 -9.14 -12.22 -6.22
CA ILE A 95 -8.27 -11.12 -6.61
C ILE A 95 -8.93 -9.77 -6.31
N THR A 96 -10.20 -9.57 -6.67
CA THR A 96 -10.90 -8.30 -6.39
C THR A 96 -11.10 -8.06 -4.89
N LEU A 97 -11.23 -9.10 -4.06
CA LEU A 97 -11.22 -8.95 -2.60
C LEU A 97 -9.81 -8.59 -2.09
N ALA A 98 -8.77 -9.29 -2.54
CA ALA A 98 -7.39 -9.05 -2.11
C ALA A 98 -6.91 -7.62 -2.44
N GLU A 99 -7.19 -7.14 -3.66
CA GLU A 99 -6.85 -5.78 -4.13
C GLU A 99 -7.47 -4.66 -3.28
N CYS A 100 -8.58 -4.92 -2.59
CA CYS A 100 -9.41 -3.88 -1.98
C CYS A 100 -9.64 -4.03 -0.47
N PHE A 101 -9.34 -5.19 0.13
CA PHE A 101 -9.50 -5.45 1.57
C PHE A 101 -8.28 -6.18 2.15
N HIS A 102 -7.95 -5.90 3.41
CA HIS A 102 -6.87 -6.56 4.15
C HIS A 102 -7.05 -8.10 4.15
N GLU A 103 -5.95 -8.84 4.04
CA GLU A 103 -5.94 -10.30 3.80
C GLU A 103 -6.84 -11.09 4.78
N THR A 104 -6.87 -10.70 6.05
CA THR A 104 -7.72 -11.35 7.07
C THR A 104 -9.22 -11.15 6.81
N TYR A 105 -9.66 -9.94 6.45
CA TYR A 105 -11.09 -9.66 6.21
C TYR A 105 -11.59 -10.46 5.00
N ALA A 106 -10.83 -10.43 3.90
CA ALA A 106 -11.15 -11.21 2.71
C ALA A 106 -11.15 -12.74 3.01
N ALA A 107 -10.24 -13.22 3.86
CA ALA A 107 -10.20 -14.62 4.28
C ALA A 107 -11.45 -15.01 5.08
N GLU A 108 -11.94 -14.12 5.94
CA GLU A 108 -13.19 -14.32 6.68
C GLU A 108 -14.39 -14.31 5.73
N VAL A 109 -14.46 -13.41 4.75
CA VAL A 109 -15.51 -13.43 3.72
C VAL A 109 -15.55 -14.79 3.01
N PHE A 110 -14.41 -15.34 2.58
CA PHE A 110 -14.34 -16.68 1.97
C PHE A 110 -14.77 -17.80 2.92
N TYR A 111 -14.34 -17.75 4.18
CA TYR A 111 -14.76 -18.70 5.21
C TYR A 111 -16.28 -18.67 5.43
N HIS A 112 -16.90 -17.49 5.47
CA HIS A 112 -18.34 -17.33 5.62
C HIS A 112 -19.12 -17.68 4.34
N MET A 113 -18.61 -17.40 3.14
CA MET A 113 -19.17 -17.91 1.88
C MET A 113 -19.16 -19.44 1.86
N SER A 114 -18.05 -20.08 2.29
CA SER A 114 -17.94 -21.54 2.32
C SER A 114 -18.90 -22.20 3.31
N LYS A 115 -19.18 -21.57 4.46
CA LYS A 115 -20.22 -22.02 5.42
C LYS A 115 -21.65 -21.89 4.88
N GLN A 116 -21.92 -20.92 4.01
CA GLN A 116 -23.25 -20.67 3.46
C GLN A 116 -23.54 -21.50 2.19
N ALA A 117 -22.54 -21.71 1.34
CA ALA A 117 -22.69 -22.35 0.03
C ALA A 117 -22.41 -23.86 0.01
N LEU A 118 -21.78 -24.44 1.05
CA LEU A 118 -21.49 -25.86 1.13
C LEU A 118 -22.45 -26.63 2.06
N PRO A 119 -22.73 -27.92 1.78
CA PRO A 119 -23.34 -28.84 2.72
C PRO A 119 -22.58 -28.92 4.05
N ARG A 120 -23.31 -29.05 5.17
CA ARG A 120 -22.77 -29.01 6.56
C ARG A 120 -21.80 -30.14 6.90
N ASP A 121 -21.80 -31.22 6.12
CA ASP A 121 -20.91 -32.38 6.22
C ASP A 121 -19.56 -32.18 5.50
N ARG A 122 -19.42 -31.11 4.70
CA ARG A 122 -18.13 -30.78 4.07
C ARG A 122 -17.28 -29.92 4.99
N ASN A 123 -16.04 -30.34 5.18
CA ASN A 123 -15.00 -29.50 5.77
C ASN A 123 -14.86 -28.20 4.95
N THR A 124 -14.71 -27.07 5.64
CA THR A 124 -14.28 -25.81 5.03
C THR A 124 -12.77 -25.65 5.22
N PRO A 125 -12.05 -24.97 4.30
CA PRO A 125 -10.64 -24.62 4.51
C PRO A 125 -10.48 -23.74 5.75
N HIS A 126 -9.38 -23.94 6.47
CA HIS A 126 -9.05 -23.15 7.66
C HIS A 126 -8.74 -21.69 7.27
N ILE A 127 -8.97 -20.72 8.17
CA ILE A 127 -8.80 -19.29 7.87
C ILE A 127 -7.43 -18.94 7.29
N TYR A 128 -6.35 -19.56 7.79
CA TYR A 128 -5.00 -19.40 7.23
C TYR A 128 -4.87 -19.91 5.79
N GLN A 129 -5.55 -20.99 5.40
CA GLN A 129 -5.52 -21.50 4.02
C GLN A 129 -6.23 -20.55 3.03
N TRP A 130 -7.19 -19.76 3.50
CA TRP A 130 -7.79 -18.66 2.75
C TRP A 130 -6.84 -17.47 2.66
N LEU A 131 -6.21 -17.09 3.79
CA LEU A 131 -5.23 -16.00 3.84
C LEU A 131 -4.01 -16.28 2.94
N ASP A 132 -3.47 -17.50 2.93
CA ASP A 132 -2.38 -17.93 2.04
C ASP A 132 -2.78 -17.81 0.56
N LEU A 133 -4.03 -18.13 0.22
CA LEU A 133 -4.57 -18.02 -1.15
C LEU A 133 -4.82 -16.57 -1.58
N LEU A 134 -5.23 -15.69 -0.66
CA LEU A 134 -5.39 -14.26 -0.91
C LEU A 134 -4.03 -13.57 -1.06
N HIS A 135 -3.07 -13.88 -0.18
CA HIS A 135 -1.69 -13.42 -0.24
C HIS A 135 -1.01 -13.74 -1.59
N PHE A 136 -1.32 -14.91 -2.15
CA PHE A 136 -0.86 -15.37 -3.46
C PHE A 136 -1.51 -14.65 -4.66
N CYS A 137 -2.71 -14.11 -4.49
CA CYS A 137 -3.45 -13.36 -5.51
C CYS A 137 -3.28 -11.83 -5.40
N ASN A 138 -2.53 -11.38 -4.39
CA ASN A 138 -2.55 -9.99 -3.95
C ASN A 138 -1.76 -9.07 -4.88
N GLY A 139 -2.37 -8.00 -5.40
CA GLY A 139 -1.79 -7.06 -6.37
C GLY A 139 -2.01 -7.39 -7.85
N ILE A 140 -2.70 -8.48 -8.22
CA ILE A 140 -2.91 -8.84 -9.64
C ILE A 140 -3.66 -7.74 -10.43
N LEU A 141 -4.45 -6.89 -9.77
CA LEU A 141 -5.16 -5.78 -10.42
C LEU A 141 -4.52 -4.40 -10.20
N ALA A 142 -3.34 -4.29 -9.57
CA ALA A 142 -2.71 -2.98 -9.33
C ALA A 142 -2.14 -2.29 -10.61
N ASN A 143 -2.29 -2.92 -11.79
CA ASN A 143 -2.08 -2.31 -13.12
C ASN A 143 -3.38 -2.23 -13.96
N ASP A 144 -4.53 -2.46 -13.33
CA ASP A 144 -5.86 -2.40 -13.92
C ASP A 144 -6.68 -1.29 -13.22
N ASP A 145 -7.59 -0.65 -13.95
CA ASP A 145 -8.38 0.45 -13.38
C ASP A 145 -9.36 0.02 -12.28
N PHE A 146 -9.48 -1.27 -11.96
CA PHE A 146 -10.42 -1.78 -10.95
C PHE A 146 -10.34 -1.02 -9.63
N GLY A 147 -9.14 -0.87 -9.04
CA GLY A 147 -8.98 -0.13 -7.78
C GLY A 147 -9.41 1.34 -7.89
N LEU A 148 -9.17 1.99 -9.03
CA LEU A 148 -9.60 3.36 -9.29
C LEU A 148 -11.13 3.46 -9.46
N VAL A 149 -11.78 2.47 -10.06
CA VAL A 149 -13.24 2.42 -10.21
C VAL A 149 -13.92 2.07 -8.88
N VAL A 150 -13.33 1.20 -8.07
CA VAL A 150 -13.77 0.93 -6.68
C VAL A 150 -13.75 2.23 -5.87
N GLU A 151 -12.62 2.96 -5.86
CA GLU A 151 -12.54 4.26 -5.18
C GLU A 151 -13.55 5.25 -5.78
N ASN A 152 -13.59 5.45 -7.10
CA ASN A 152 -14.53 6.37 -7.76
C ASN A 152 -16.01 6.11 -7.38
N PHE A 153 -16.41 4.86 -7.19
CA PHE A 153 -17.74 4.54 -6.67
C PHE A 153 -17.85 4.76 -5.17
N ILE A 154 -16.86 4.40 -4.35
CA ILE A 154 -16.81 4.74 -2.91
C ILE A 154 -16.98 6.25 -2.69
N LEU A 155 -16.45 7.10 -3.56
CA LEU A 155 -16.61 8.56 -3.46
C LEU A 155 -18.04 9.06 -3.67
N LEU A 156 -18.95 8.22 -4.16
CA LEU A 156 -20.38 8.51 -4.23
C LEU A 156 -21.10 8.35 -2.86
N ASP A 157 -20.39 7.93 -1.81
CA ASP A 157 -20.86 7.77 -0.42
C ASP A 157 -20.40 8.96 0.46
N PRO A 158 -21.18 10.03 0.69
CA PRO A 158 -20.38 11.58 1.91
C PRO A 158 -19.79 11.23 3.31
N TYR A 159 -19.87 9.97 3.76
CA TYR A 159 -19.43 9.57 5.09
C TYR A 159 -17.92 9.35 5.17
N SER A 160 -17.23 10.49 5.25
CA SER A 160 -15.81 10.58 5.54
C SER A 160 -15.44 9.88 6.85
N VAL A 161 -14.27 9.24 6.88
CA VAL A 161 -13.78 8.50 8.05
C VAL A 161 -13.52 9.46 9.22
N VAL A 162 -14.24 9.27 10.34
CA VAL A 162 -14.13 10.12 11.55
C VAL A 162 -12.72 10.00 12.16
N PRO A 163 -11.92 11.08 12.20
CA PRO A 163 -10.57 11.05 12.75
C PRO A 163 -10.58 10.83 14.27
N GLY A 164 -9.53 10.20 14.81
CA GLY A 164 -9.38 9.93 16.25
C GLY A 164 -10.34 8.89 16.85
N SER A 165 -11.37 8.45 16.10
CA SER A 165 -12.13 7.25 16.44
C SER A 165 -11.23 6.01 16.44
N LYS A 166 -11.55 4.98 17.23
CA LYS A 166 -10.72 3.75 17.35
C LYS A 166 -10.81 2.81 16.13
N PHE A 167 -11.29 3.29 14.98
CA PHE A 167 -11.41 2.50 13.76
C PHE A 167 -10.05 2.40 13.05
N SER A 168 -9.37 1.29 13.30
CA SER A 168 -8.14 0.89 12.62
C SER A 168 -8.45 0.08 11.36
N ALA A 169 -7.81 0.45 10.24
CA ALA A 169 -7.55 -0.35 9.03
C ALA A 169 -8.74 -0.91 8.22
N ASP A 170 -9.81 -1.41 8.86
CA ASP A 170 -10.89 -2.10 8.19
C ASP A 170 -11.72 -1.15 7.32
N ARG A 171 -11.46 -1.21 6.00
CA ARG A 171 -12.24 -0.58 4.93
C ARG A 171 -13.70 -1.04 4.88
N CYS A 172 -14.08 -2.03 5.69
CA CYS A 172 -15.42 -2.58 5.79
C CYS A 172 -15.99 -2.43 7.20
N LEU A 173 -16.93 -1.48 7.37
CA LEU A 173 -17.89 -1.49 8.49
C LEU A 173 -18.95 -2.60 8.34
N VAL A 174 -18.88 -3.41 7.28
CA VAL A 174 -19.79 -4.50 6.96
C VAL A 174 -19.20 -5.82 7.47
N PRO A 175 -19.89 -6.59 8.34
CA PRO A 175 -19.42 -7.89 8.81
C PRO A 175 -19.10 -8.86 7.66
N PRO A 176 -18.07 -9.73 7.78
CA PRO A 176 -17.72 -10.71 6.75
C PRO A 176 -18.90 -11.62 6.35
N GLU A 177 -19.79 -11.95 7.29
CA GLU A 177 -21.07 -12.64 7.04
C GLU A 177 -21.93 -11.95 5.99
N SER A 178 -22.05 -10.62 6.09
CA SER A 178 -22.92 -9.80 5.27
C SER A 178 -22.32 -9.59 3.88
N MET A 179 -21.00 -9.40 3.78
CA MET A 179 -20.31 -9.38 2.49
C MET A 179 -20.40 -10.76 1.79
N ALA A 180 -20.21 -11.86 2.52
CA ALA A 180 -20.39 -13.21 2.00
C ALA A 180 -21.81 -13.46 1.48
N ALA A 181 -22.83 -13.04 2.22
CA ALA A 181 -24.23 -13.15 1.80
C ALA A 181 -24.54 -12.28 0.56
N ALA A 182 -23.98 -11.06 0.49
CA ALA A 182 -24.14 -10.17 -0.65
C ALA A 182 -23.46 -10.73 -1.92
N LEU A 183 -22.28 -11.34 -1.79
CA LEU A 183 -21.60 -12.03 -2.89
C LEU A 183 -22.36 -13.26 -3.38
N LEU A 184 -22.93 -14.07 -2.49
CA LEU A 184 -23.77 -15.21 -2.90
C LEU A 184 -25.06 -14.74 -3.60
N ALA A 185 -25.71 -13.68 -3.11
CA ALA A 185 -26.85 -13.06 -3.79
C ALA A 185 -26.49 -12.42 -5.15
N LEU A 186 -25.26 -11.90 -5.29
CA LEU A 186 -24.73 -11.44 -6.58
C LEU A 186 -24.51 -12.62 -7.54
N SER A 187 -24.03 -13.77 -7.06
CA SER A 187 -23.86 -14.97 -7.92
C SER A 187 -25.19 -15.39 -8.56
N GLU A 188 -26.31 -15.36 -7.81
CA GLU A 188 -27.65 -15.63 -8.33
C GLU A 188 -28.08 -14.66 -9.44
N LEU A 189 -27.76 -13.37 -9.29
CA LEU A 189 -28.01 -12.36 -10.31
C LEU A 189 -27.19 -12.63 -11.59
N THR A 190 -25.89 -12.93 -11.45
CA THR A 190 -25.03 -13.19 -12.62
C THR A 190 -25.40 -14.45 -13.41
N CYS A 191 -25.99 -15.48 -12.79
CA CYS A 191 -26.52 -16.65 -13.49
C CYS A 191 -28.02 -16.58 -13.82
N GLY A 192 -28.66 -15.42 -13.66
CA GLY A 192 -30.06 -15.22 -14.05
C GLY A 192 -31.10 -15.95 -13.19
N LYS A 193 -30.72 -16.43 -12.00
CA LYS A 193 -31.67 -16.94 -11.00
C LYS A 193 -32.48 -15.82 -10.32
N ARG A 194 -32.01 -14.58 -10.46
CA ARG A 194 -32.57 -13.36 -9.87
C ARG A 194 -32.46 -12.24 -10.90
N GLU A 195 -33.51 -11.45 -11.09
CA GLU A 195 -33.52 -10.35 -12.08
C GLU A 195 -32.85 -9.07 -11.57
N SER A 196 -32.97 -8.78 -10.27
CA SER A 196 -32.38 -7.59 -9.66
C SER A 196 -31.93 -7.84 -8.22
N LEU A 197 -30.88 -7.14 -7.79
CA LEU A 197 -30.39 -7.16 -6.41
C LEU A 197 -30.31 -5.73 -5.87
N THR A 198 -30.84 -5.49 -4.67
CA THR A 198 -30.71 -4.19 -3.98
C THR A 198 -29.82 -4.34 -2.77
N LEU A 199 -28.72 -3.58 -2.72
CA LEU A 199 -27.82 -3.50 -1.57
C LEU A 199 -27.87 -2.10 -0.95
N ARG A 200 -27.65 -2.01 0.37
CA ARG A 200 -27.58 -0.76 1.13
C ARG A 200 -26.34 -0.80 2.02
N GLY A 201 -25.60 0.30 2.08
CA GLY A 201 -24.41 0.43 2.90
C GLY A 201 -23.48 1.51 2.35
N GLY A 202 -22.39 1.78 3.09
CA GLY A 202 -21.34 2.67 2.63
C GLY A 202 -20.40 2.03 1.61
N GLY A 203 -19.19 2.57 1.46
CA GLY A 203 -18.18 2.21 0.46
C GLY A 203 -18.02 0.72 0.05
N ALA A 204 -18.27 -0.24 0.94
CA ALA A 204 -18.37 -1.67 0.59
C ALA A 204 -19.31 -1.97 -0.60
N VAL A 205 -20.39 -1.18 -0.80
CA VAL A 205 -21.26 -1.33 -1.98
C VAL A 205 -20.65 -0.75 -3.26
N GLY A 206 -19.67 0.16 -3.17
CA GLY A 206 -18.89 0.65 -4.33
C GLY A 206 -17.91 -0.36 -4.86
N TRP A 207 -17.34 -1.17 -3.99
CA TRP A 207 -16.61 -2.36 -4.41
C TRP A 207 -17.53 -3.36 -5.13
N MET A 208 -18.74 -3.61 -4.61
CA MET A 208 -19.75 -4.43 -5.29
C MET A 208 -20.20 -3.84 -6.64
N ALA A 209 -20.27 -2.51 -6.76
CA ALA A 209 -20.54 -1.81 -8.02
C ALA A 209 -19.47 -2.10 -9.08
N ALA A 210 -18.19 -1.84 -8.73
CA ALA A 210 -17.05 -2.03 -9.62
C ALA A 210 -16.93 -3.49 -10.08
N LEU A 211 -17.07 -4.44 -9.15
CA LEU A 211 -17.06 -5.87 -9.46
C LEU A 211 -18.18 -6.26 -10.44
N SER A 212 -19.38 -5.74 -10.22
CA SER A 212 -20.58 -6.08 -11.00
C SER A 212 -20.56 -5.50 -12.40
N GLU A 213 -20.10 -4.26 -12.56
CA GLU A 213 -19.97 -3.63 -13.89
C GLU A 213 -18.78 -4.20 -14.67
N LEU A 214 -17.57 -4.16 -14.09
CA LEU A 214 -16.33 -4.42 -14.82
C LEU A 214 -16.09 -5.91 -15.13
N PHE A 215 -16.49 -6.81 -14.22
CA PHE A 215 -16.30 -8.25 -14.41
C PHE A 215 -17.57 -8.97 -14.84
N PHE A 216 -18.70 -8.68 -14.18
CA PHE A 216 -19.97 -9.36 -14.50
C PHE A 216 -20.79 -8.70 -15.60
N GLY A 217 -20.47 -7.46 -16.01
CA GLY A 217 -21.17 -6.76 -17.10
C GLY A 217 -22.63 -6.46 -16.78
N LEU A 218 -22.97 -6.39 -15.48
CA LEU A 218 -24.33 -6.09 -15.01
C LEU A 218 -24.59 -4.58 -15.11
N ALA A 219 -25.85 -4.22 -15.40
CA ALA A 219 -26.29 -2.85 -15.24
C ALA A 219 -26.26 -2.48 -13.75
N VAL A 220 -25.46 -1.49 -13.37
CA VAL A 220 -25.41 -0.93 -12.02
C VAL A 220 -26.15 0.40 -12.01
N ARG A 221 -27.00 0.61 -10.99
CA ARG A 221 -27.62 1.89 -10.68
C ARG A 221 -27.35 2.24 -9.22
N ILE A 222 -26.93 3.47 -8.99
CA ILE A 222 -26.51 4.01 -7.70
C ILE A 222 -27.37 5.23 -7.38
N VAL A 223 -27.95 5.26 -6.18
CA VAL A 223 -28.71 6.39 -5.65
C VAL A 223 -28.24 6.79 -4.26
N SER A 224 -28.49 8.04 -3.83
CA SER A 224 -28.34 8.42 -2.43
C SER A 224 -29.47 7.82 -1.58
N LYS A 225 -29.29 7.86 -0.26
CA LYS A 225 -30.29 7.57 0.78
C LYS A 225 -31.64 8.25 0.55
N ASP A 226 -31.62 9.46 -0.03
CA ASP A 226 -32.80 10.28 -0.35
C ASP A 226 -33.43 9.89 -1.71
N GLY A 227 -32.82 8.95 -2.44
CA GLY A 227 -33.26 8.49 -3.75
C GLY A 227 -32.67 9.24 -4.94
N ASN A 228 -31.83 10.26 -4.72
CA ASN A 228 -31.20 11.04 -5.81
C ASN A 228 -30.30 10.14 -6.65
N HIS A 229 -30.39 10.21 -7.99
CA HIS A 229 -29.55 9.41 -8.88
C HIS A 229 -28.09 9.90 -8.86
N LEU A 230 -27.15 9.00 -8.57
CA LEU A 230 -25.72 9.31 -8.49
C LEU A 230 -24.93 8.74 -9.67
N TYR A 231 -25.27 7.52 -10.14
CA TYR A 231 -24.61 6.87 -11.27
C TYR A 231 -25.47 5.74 -11.85
N GLY A 232 -25.29 5.44 -13.13
CA GLY A 232 -25.92 4.30 -13.82
C GLY A 232 -27.01 4.69 -14.83
N LEU A 233 -27.85 3.71 -15.18
CA LEU A 233 -29.01 3.88 -16.07
C LEU A 233 -30.32 3.84 -15.28
N GLU A 234 -31.30 4.63 -15.70
CA GLU A 234 -32.55 4.80 -14.94
C GLU A 234 -33.45 3.55 -14.94
N SER A 235 -33.37 2.67 -15.95
CA SER A 235 -34.20 1.46 -16.04
C SER A 235 -33.42 0.25 -16.55
N GLY A 236 -33.60 -0.89 -15.89
CA GLY A 236 -33.01 -2.17 -16.26
C GLY A 236 -33.03 -3.17 -15.10
N ALA A 237 -33.08 -4.46 -15.44
CA ALA A 237 -32.77 -5.56 -14.52
C ALA A 237 -31.26 -5.51 -14.18
N GLY A 238 -30.89 -5.52 -12.91
CA GLY A 238 -29.50 -5.28 -12.50
C GLY A 238 -29.28 -5.05 -11.00
N LEU A 239 -28.14 -4.43 -10.67
CA LEU A 239 -27.73 -4.14 -9.31
C LEU A 239 -28.11 -2.70 -8.92
N HIS A 240 -28.93 -2.56 -7.87
CA HIS A 240 -29.35 -1.28 -7.31
C HIS A 240 -28.65 -1.03 -5.97
N LEU A 241 -27.97 0.10 -5.85
CA LEU A 241 -27.14 0.44 -4.71
C LEU A 241 -27.62 1.75 -4.09
N ILE A 242 -27.73 1.79 -2.76
CA ILE A 242 -28.15 2.98 -2.01
C ILE A 242 -27.02 3.38 -1.07
N TYR A 243 -26.37 4.50 -1.39
CA TYR A 243 -25.32 5.12 -0.59
C TYR A 243 -25.85 5.98 0.54
N THR A 244 -25.02 6.17 1.54
CA THR A 244 -25.14 7.20 2.56
C THR A 244 -24.30 8.43 2.16
N GLU A 245 -24.66 9.63 2.61
CA GLU A 245 -24.26 10.98 2.09
C GLU A 245 -22.64 11.30 1.79
N LYS A 246 -21.43 12.15 0.03
CA LYS A 246 -20.12 12.32 -0.76
C LYS A 246 -18.97 13.26 -0.30
N PRO A 247 -17.71 12.90 -0.63
CA PRO A 247 -16.59 13.84 -0.75
C PRO A 247 -15.71 13.69 -2.03
N GLU A 248 -14.91 14.73 -2.29
CA GLU A 248 -13.84 14.87 -3.31
C GLU A 248 -12.72 15.77 -2.72
N LEU A 249 -11.42 15.71 -3.05
CA LEU A 249 -10.67 14.84 -3.98
C LEU A 249 -9.47 14.13 -3.26
N ILE A 250 -8.52 13.51 -3.98
CA ILE A 250 -7.56 12.48 -3.47
C ILE A 250 -6.79 12.77 -2.16
N LEU A 251 -6.53 14.02 -1.76
CA LEU A 251 -5.94 14.31 -0.42
C LEU A 251 -7.00 14.73 0.61
N ASP A 252 -8.07 15.40 0.20
CA ASP A 252 -9.28 15.61 0.99
C ASP A 252 -9.94 14.28 1.40
N HIS A 253 -9.82 13.22 0.59
CA HIS A 253 -10.27 11.87 0.98
C HIS A 253 -9.52 11.31 2.21
N ILE A 254 -8.26 11.72 2.40
CA ILE A 254 -7.38 11.15 3.44
C ILE A 254 -7.49 11.94 4.74
N PHE A 255 -7.61 13.26 4.61
CA PHE A 255 -7.54 14.22 5.73
C PHE A 255 -8.83 15.05 5.90
N GLY A 256 -9.84 14.85 5.06
CA GLY A 256 -11.14 15.53 5.15
C GLY A 256 -11.05 17.05 5.04
N HIS A 257 -11.93 17.69 5.82
CA HIS A 257 -12.03 19.15 5.99
C HIS A 257 -10.68 19.82 6.31
N ASP A 258 -9.77 19.13 7.00
CA ASP A 258 -8.48 19.71 7.41
C ASP A 258 -7.52 19.93 6.22
N PHE A 259 -7.54 19.06 5.20
CA PHE A 259 -6.79 19.31 3.97
C PHE A 259 -7.51 20.32 3.06
N HIS A 260 -8.84 20.37 3.05
CA HIS A 260 -9.59 21.40 2.32
C HIS A 260 -9.23 22.82 2.83
N VAL A 261 -9.15 23.01 4.15
CA VAL A 261 -8.67 24.26 4.79
C VAL A 261 -7.22 24.55 4.39
N LEU A 262 -6.35 23.54 4.33
CA LEU A 262 -4.98 23.71 3.83
C LEU A 262 -4.91 24.09 2.34
N GLU A 263 -5.74 23.52 1.48
CA GLU A 263 -5.72 23.74 0.02
C GLU A 263 -6.42 25.03 -0.40
N HIS A 264 -7.31 25.59 0.44
CA HIS A 264 -8.00 26.85 0.19
C HIS A 264 -7.50 27.98 1.11
N GLU A 265 -7.86 27.95 2.40
CA GLU A 265 -7.57 29.04 3.36
C GLU A 265 -6.07 29.23 3.63
N HIS A 266 -5.30 28.15 3.70
CA HIS A 266 -3.88 28.20 4.08
C HIS A 266 -2.93 27.80 2.94
N SER A 267 -3.43 27.79 1.71
CA SER A 267 -2.72 27.30 0.50
C SER A 267 -1.37 27.98 0.25
N LYS A 268 -1.25 29.28 0.57
CA LYS A 268 0.02 30.01 0.48
C LYS A 268 1.04 29.46 1.48
N VAL A 269 0.61 29.21 2.72
CA VAL A 269 1.45 28.74 3.83
C VAL A 269 1.90 27.30 3.57
N MET A 270 0.96 26.41 3.21
CA MET A 270 1.26 25.01 2.86
C MET A 270 2.30 24.88 1.75
N TYR A 271 2.05 25.46 0.56
CA TYR A 271 2.98 25.31 -0.56
C TYR A 271 4.32 26.05 -0.34
N THR A 272 4.34 27.10 0.48
CA THR A 272 5.61 27.73 0.90
C THR A 272 6.38 26.78 1.82
N ALA A 273 5.73 26.16 2.81
CA ALA A 273 6.35 25.21 3.73
C ALA A 273 6.94 23.98 3.02
N ILE A 274 6.24 23.42 2.04
CA ILE A 274 6.71 22.24 1.30
C ILE A 274 7.93 22.58 0.44
N GLY A 275 7.85 23.64 -0.38
CA GLY A 275 8.95 24.05 -1.26
C GLY A 275 10.21 24.47 -0.48
N SER A 276 10.04 25.15 0.66
CA SER A 276 11.17 25.58 1.47
C SER A 276 11.79 24.43 2.28
N ALA A 277 11.02 23.39 2.65
CA ALA A 277 11.58 22.16 3.22
C ALA A 277 12.52 21.45 2.25
N PHE A 278 12.08 21.22 1.01
CA PHE A 278 12.90 20.56 -0.01
C PHE A 278 14.17 21.37 -0.32
N ARG A 279 14.06 22.69 -0.45
CA ARG A 279 15.24 23.57 -0.66
C ARG A 279 16.20 23.60 0.54
N ALA A 280 15.70 23.49 1.77
CA ALA A 280 16.55 23.39 2.96
C ALA A 280 17.33 22.06 3.03
N ILE A 281 16.71 20.96 2.59
CA ILE A 281 17.28 19.61 2.64
C ILE A 281 18.38 19.41 1.58
N GLU A 282 18.26 20.06 0.42
CA GLU A 282 19.17 19.95 -0.73
C GLU A 282 20.66 20.24 -0.39
N ASP A 283 20.92 21.09 0.61
CA ASP A 283 22.25 21.58 1.01
C ASP A 283 22.85 20.88 2.24
N ALA A 284 22.03 20.11 2.99
CA ALA A 284 22.51 19.21 4.03
C ALA A 284 23.44 18.13 3.45
N LYS A 285 23.32 17.87 2.15
CA LYS A 285 24.20 17.05 1.31
C LYS A 285 25.67 17.49 1.37
N ASP A 286 25.96 18.76 1.12
CA ASP A 286 27.35 19.20 0.88
C ASP A 286 28.11 19.47 2.19
N ASN A 287 27.39 19.73 3.29
CA ASN A 287 27.95 19.92 4.63
C ASN A 287 28.12 18.62 5.44
N SER A 288 27.56 17.48 4.97
CA SER A 288 27.59 16.20 5.71
C SER A 288 28.86 15.37 5.43
N SER A 289 30.04 15.98 5.63
CA SER A 289 31.33 15.27 5.70
C SER A 289 31.48 14.44 6.99
N ILE A 290 30.41 13.75 7.40
CA ILE A 290 30.32 12.99 8.64
C ILE A 290 31.07 11.67 8.43
N SER A 291 32.27 11.57 8.99
CA SER A 291 33.08 10.35 8.96
C SER A 291 32.51 9.27 9.90
N VAL A 292 31.33 8.74 9.56
CA VAL A 292 30.78 7.54 10.21
C VAL A 292 31.80 6.42 10.02
N LYS A 293 32.28 5.84 11.13
CA LYS A 293 33.30 4.78 11.09
C LYS A 293 32.75 3.59 10.31
N GLN A 294 33.34 3.33 9.15
CA GLN A 294 32.87 2.31 8.21
C GLN A 294 33.06 0.92 8.83
N GLY A 295 31.94 0.26 9.17
CA GLY A 295 31.92 -1.20 9.25
C GLY A 295 32.02 -1.81 7.86
N PRO A 296 32.44 -3.08 7.72
CA PRO A 296 32.66 -3.72 6.41
C PRO A 296 31.40 -3.83 5.52
N HIS A 297 30.21 -3.59 6.06
CA HIS A 297 28.93 -3.59 5.32
C HIS A 297 28.33 -2.17 5.15
N ALA A 298 29.02 -1.12 5.62
CA ALA A 298 28.52 0.27 5.58
C ALA A 298 28.66 0.94 4.19
N SER A 299 29.35 0.31 3.24
CA SER A 299 29.51 0.80 1.87
C SER A 299 28.19 0.96 1.12
N LEU A 300 27.22 0.07 1.36
CA LEU A 300 25.88 0.11 0.78
C LEU A 300 24.99 1.25 1.31
N ALA A 301 25.30 1.81 2.48
CA ALA A 301 24.36 2.66 3.22
C ALA A 301 24.40 4.17 2.85
N ASN A 302 25.58 4.69 2.46
CA ASN A 302 25.88 6.12 2.60
C ASN A 302 25.97 6.92 1.28
N HIS A 303 25.48 6.37 0.17
CA HIS A 303 25.43 7.05 -1.13
C HIS A 303 24.00 7.09 -1.68
N ALA A 304 23.07 7.67 -0.92
CA ALA A 304 21.75 8.01 -1.43
C ALA A 304 21.87 9.09 -2.55
N PRO A 305 21.34 8.87 -3.76
CA PRO A 305 21.43 9.85 -4.84
C PRO A 305 20.40 10.96 -4.61
N TYR A 306 20.76 11.94 -3.78
CA TYR A 306 19.85 13.01 -3.39
C TYR A 306 19.36 13.83 -4.58
N VAL A 307 18.07 13.67 -4.86
CA VAL A 307 17.29 14.36 -5.88
C VAL A 307 17.23 15.86 -5.60
N SER A 308 17.40 16.68 -6.64
CA SER A 308 17.30 18.15 -6.52
C SER A 308 15.90 18.59 -6.05
N ALA A 309 15.82 19.72 -5.35
CA ALA A 309 14.58 20.20 -4.76
C ALA A 309 13.49 20.51 -5.81
N GLY A 310 13.86 20.80 -7.06
CA GLY A 310 12.92 20.89 -8.19
C GLY A 310 12.31 19.53 -8.56
N LEU A 311 13.15 18.50 -8.74
CA LEU A 311 12.68 17.15 -9.06
C LEU A 311 11.94 16.49 -7.87
N LEU A 312 12.22 16.89 -6.62
CA LEU A 312 11.36 16.53 -5.47
C LEU A 312 9.93 17.07 -5.62
N ILE A 313 9.76 18.30 -6.10
CA ILE A 313 8.44 18.91 -6.34
C ILE A 313 7.74 18.21 -7.51
N GLU A 314 8.45 17.89 -8.60
CA GLU A 314 7.92 17.17 -9.75
C GLU A 314 7.47 15.74 -9.37
N MET A 315 8.30 14.97 -8.65
CA MET A 315 7.95 13.62 -8.17
C MET A 315 6.77 13.65 -7.19
N LEU A 316 6.69 14.66 -6.33
CA LEU A 316 5.57 14.82 -5.41
C LEU A 316 4.26 15.17 -6.14
N THR A 317 4.30 16.14 -7.05
CA THR A 317 3.09 16.66 -7.73
C THR A 317 2.58 15.76 -8.85
N SER A 318 3.45 14.96 -9.48
CA SER A 318 3.05 13.90 -10.41
C SER A 318 2.35 12.71 -9.75
N ARG A 319 2.52 12.53 -8.42
CA ARG A 319 1.89 11.43 -7.64
C ARG A 319 0.76 11.88 -6.72
N LEU A 320 0.80 13.12 -6.22
CA LEU A 320 -0.25 13.72 -5.40
C LEU A 320 -0.92 14.87 -6.16
N TYR A 321 -1.89 14.52 -7.03
CA TYR A 321 -2.55 15.43 -7.97
C TYR A 321 -3.09 16.73 -7.33
N GLY A 322 -3.61 16.67 -6.09
CA GLY A 322 -4.08 17.86 -5.35
C GLY A 322 -2.99 18.92 -5.06
N LEU A 323 -1.71 18.59 -5.23
CA LEU A 323 -0.59 19.52 -5.04
C LEU A 323 -0.14 20.21 -6.34
N GLN A 324 -0.63 19.79 -7.51
CA GLN A 324 -0.22 20.35 -8.81
C GLN A 324 -0.54 21.84 -8.93
N ARG A 325 -1.70 22.28 -8.39
CA ARG A 325 -2.10 23.70 -8.27
C ARG A 325 -1.06 24.55 -7.50
N GLY A 326 -0.24 23.92 -6.67
CA GLY A 326 0.80 24.54 -5.87
C GLY A 326 2.23 24.45 -6.41
N ALA A 327 2.49 23.72 -7.51
CA ALA A 327 3.84 23.46 -8.03
C ALA A 327 4.65 24.77 -8.20
N ALA A 328 4.11 25.72 -8.97
CA ALA A 328 4.71 27.03 -9.20
C ALA A 328 4.74 27.97 -7.97
N ARG A 329 4.25 27.54 -6.79
CA ARG A 329 4.48 28.20 -5.49
C ARG A 329 5.59 27.52 -4.68
N MET A 330 5.70 26.19 -4.77
CA MET A 330 6.80 25.41 -4.20
C MET A 330 8.13 25.74 -4.89
N GLU A 331 8.14 25.81 -6.23
CA GLU A 331 9.33 26.14 -7.05
C GLU A 331 9.91 27.53 -6.76
N ARG A 332 9.09 28.49 -6.30
CA ARG A 332 9.58 29.84 -5.95
C ARG A 332 10.56 29.81 -4.79
N GLN A 333 10.46 28.82 -3.92
CA GLN A 333 11.34 28.68 -2.75
C GLN A 333 12.74 28.21 -3.14
N LEU A 334 12.92 27.62 -4.33
CA LEU A 334 14.22 27.19 -4.87
C LEU A 334 15.21 28.36 -5.05
N LYS A 335 14.70 29.60 -5.12
CA LYS A 335 15.50 30.83 -5.22
C LYS A 335 16.13 31.27 -3.89
N LEU A 336 15.68 30.72 -2.77
CA LEU A 336 16.20 31.04 -1.45
C LEU A 336 17.57 30.35 -1.24
N THR A 337 18.37 30.91 -0.33
CA THR A 337 19.43 30.10 0.28
C THR A 337 18.82 28.99 1.13
N PRO A 338 19.50 27.85 1.32
CA PRO A 338 19.00 26.73 2.11
C PRO A 338 18.72 27.11 3.58
N GLN A 339 19.49 28.06 4.13
CA GLN A 339 19.30 28.59 5.49
C GLN A 339 18.05 29.47 5.61
N GLU A 340 17.78 30.34 4.63
CA GLU A 340 16.53 31.11 4.55
C GLU A 340 15.32 30.19 4.35
N ALA A 341 15.45 29.19 3.46
CA ALA A 341 14.43 28.17 3.24
C ALA A 341 14.13 27.37 4.52
N ALA A 342 15.16 27.05 5.30
CA ALA A 342 15.00 26.36 6.57
C ALA A 342 14.25 27.20 7.61
N LYS A 343 14.66 28.46 7.79
CA LYS A 343 13.94 29.42 8.65
C LYS A 343 12.48 29.57 8.21
N LEU A 344 12.24 29.73 6.91
CA LEU A 344 10.91 29.90 6.35
C LEU A 344 10.02 28.66 6.53
N HIS A 345 10.56 27.45 6.39
CA HIS A 345 9.81 26.22 6.65
C HIS A 345 9.28 26.17 8.09
N LEU A 346 10.16 26.43 9.07
CA LEU A 346 9.79 26.44 10.49
C LEU A 346 8.81 27.58 10.82
N GLU A 347 8.93 28.74 10.16
CA GLU A 347 7.99 29.85 10.28
C GLU A 347 6.60 29.48 9.74
N GLN A 348 6.50 28.87 8.56
CA GLN A 348 5.22 28.45 7.98
C GLN A 348 4.57 27.31 8.80
N LEU A 349 5.35 26.37 9.36
CA LEU A 349 4.80 25.34 10.26
C LEU A 349 4.23 25.93 11.55
N ARG A 350 4.78 27.04 12.08
CA ARG A 350 4.21 27.76 13.23
C ARG A 350 2.90 28.43 12.88
N VAL A 351 2.83 29.13 11.74
CA VAL A 351 1.57 29.73 11.25
C VAL A 351 0.46 28.67 11.12
N LEU A 352 0.79 27.48 10.62
CA LEU A 352 -0.17 26.35 10.57
C LEU A 352 -0.51 25.77 11.94
N ALA A 353 0.39 25.82 12.93
CA ALA A 353 0.11 25.38 14.29
C ALA A 353 -0.80 26.36 15.04
N ASP A 354 -0.54 27.66 14.92
CA ASP A 354 -1.36 28.75 15.48
C ASP A 354 -2.81 28.75 14.92
N GLN A 355 -2.98 28.24 13.70
CA GLN A 355 -4.27 28.08 13.01
C GLN A 355 -4.93 26.70 13.23
N CYS A 356 -4.19 25.70 13.72
CA CYS A 356 -4.69 24.34 13.86
C CYS A 356 -5.43 24.12 15.19
N ARG A 357 -6.66 23.59 15.10
CA ARG A 357 -7.55 23.36 16.25
C ARG A 357 -7.34 22.02 16.97
N CYS A 358 -6.30 21.26 16.61
CA CYS A 358 -6.05 19.94 17.22
C CYS A 358 -5.49 20.07 18.65
N THR A 359 -5.75 19.08 19.50
CA THR A 359 -5.31 19.12 20.90
C THR A 359 -3.79 19.26 21.04
N SER A 360 -3.01 18.55 20.23
CA SER A 360 -1.54 18.57 20.28
C SER A 360 -0.92 19.95 20.00
N CYS A 361 -1.59 20.83 19.24
CA CYS A 361 -1.12 22.20 19.02
C CYS A 361 -1.50 23.15 20.17
N HIS A 362 -2.53 22.82 20.96
CA HIS A 362 -3.02 23.67 22.05
C HIS A 362 -2.56 23.21 23.45
N GLU A 363 -2.25 21.93 23.64
CA GLU A 363 -1.77 21.38 24.92
C GLU A 363 -0.41 21.94 25.35
N GLU A 364 0.52 22.19 24.42
CA GLU A 364 1.82 22.78 24.78
C GLU A 364 1.70 24.26 25.19
N THR A 365 0.77 25.03 24.61
CA THR A 365 0.41 26.37 25.13
C THR A 365 -0.32 26.32 26.48
N ALA A 366 -0.95 25.21 26.83
CA ALA A 366 -1.53 25.01 28.17
C ALA A 366 -0.44 24.87 29.27
N GLY A 367 0.82 24.59 28.90
CA GLY A 367 1.96 24.54 29.83
C GLY A 367 2.24 25.86 30.59
N GLN A 368 1.72 26.99 30.12
CA GLN A 368 1.62 28.24 30.89
C GLN A 368 0.19 28.78 31.06
N CYS A 369 -0.82 28.14 30.45
CA CYS A 369 -2.23 28.54 30.58
C CYS A 369 -2.98 27.70 31.61
N GLY A 370 -2.65 27.91 32.89
CA GLY A 370 -3.43 27.41 34.03
C GLY A 370 -4.79 28.12 34.20
N ARG A 371 -5.58 28.24 33.12
CA ARG A 371 -6.93 28.83 33.09
C ARG A 371 -7.66 28.55 31.76
N ILE A 372 -8.14 27.31 31.56
CA ILE A 372 -9.31 27.09 30.71
C ILE A 372 -10.53 27.67 31.47
N THR A 373 -10.83 28.96 31.26
CA THR A 373 -12.02 29.58 31.82
C THR A 373 -13.26 29.06 31.10
N THR A 374 -14.14 28.41 31.84
CA THR A 374 -15.40 27.79 31.43
C THR A 374 -16.33 28.72 30.65
N ARG A 375 -16.20 28.77 29.31
CA ARG A 375 -17.14 29.55 28.47
C ARG A 375 -17.45 29.05 27.05
N SER A 376 -17.46 27.74 26.86
CA SER A 376 -18.44 27.08 25.98
C SER A 376 -18.92 25.80 26.65
N LYS A 377 -20.21 25.45 26.49
CA LYS A 377 -20.77 24.18 26.97
C LYS A 377 -20.88 23.13 25.85
N ASP A 378 -20.56 23.51 24.63
CA ASP A 378 -20.78 22.70 23.42
C ASP A 378 -19.52 21.95 22.97
N VAL A 379 -18.43 22.07 23.74
CA VAL A 379 -17.09 21.51 23.46
C VAL A 379 -17.08 19.97 23.41
N ASN A 380 -18.09 19.31 23.99
CA ASN A 380 -18.19 17.84 24.03
C ASN A 380 -18.34 17.16 22.65
N ASN A 381 -18.63 17.92 21.58
CA ASN A 381 -18.82 17.40 20.21
C ASN A 381 -17.79 17.94 19.19
N ILE A 382 -16.65 18.50 19.62
CA ILE A 382 -15.57 18.83 18.68
C ILE A 382 -14.79 17.55 18.37
N GLU A 383 -15.08 16.94 17.22
CA GLU A 383 -14.31 15.78 16.73
C GLU A 383 -12.83 16.16 16.50
N PRO A 384 -11.87 15.28 16.85
CA PRO A 384 -10.45 15.61 16.83
C PRO A 384 -9.87 15.58 15.41
N GLY A 385 -10.03 16.68 14.67
CA GLY A 385 -9.49 16.88 13.32
C GLY A 385 -7.97 16.70 13.22
N TYR A 386 -7.50 16.52 11.99
CA TYR A 386 -6.10 16.29 11.67
C TYR A 386 -5.22 17.53 11.97
N CYS A 387 -4.01 17.29 12.46
CA CYS A 387 -3.03 18.33 12.77
C CYS A 387 -2.45 18.92 11.47
N LEU A 388 -2.72 20.20 11.18
CA LEU A 388 -2.33 20.83 9.91
C LEU A 388 -0.80 20.80 9.64
N PRO A 389 0.07 21.12 10.63
CA PRO A 389 1.51 20.87 10.49
C PRO A 389 1.86 19.40 10.20
N SER A 390 1.17 18.44 10.83
CA SER A 390 1.44 17.01 10.62
C SER A 390 1.03 16.51 9.23
N ILE A 391 -0.03 17.07 8.63
CA ILE A 391 -0.37 16.83 7.22
C ILE A 391 0.78 17.28 6.32
N VAL A 392 1.27 18.50 6.50
CA VAL A 392 2.35 19.07 5.68
C VAL A 392 3.67 18.30 5.85
N THR A 393 4.06 17.92 7.08
CA THR A 393 5.27 17.11 7.29
C THR A 393 5.14 15.67 6.79
N THR A 394 3.90 15.14 6.68
CA THR A 394 3.60 13.86 6.03
C THR A 394 3.73 13.95 4.51
N ILE A 395 3.24 15.04 3.89
CA ILE A 395 3.42 15.30 2.46
C ILE A 395 4.90 15.42 2.09
N ILE A 396 5.68 16.18 2.88
CA ILE A 396 7.15 16.28 2.71
C ILE A 396 7.82 14.91 2.91
N THR A 397 7.40 14.15 3.93
CA THR A 397 7.85 12.77 4.18
C THR A 397 7.62 11.85 2.98
N ILE A 398 6.47 11.96 2.30
CA ILE A 398 6.18 11.19 1.09
C ILE A 398 7.10 11.61 -0.05
N GLY A 399 7.33 12.91 -0.27
CA GLY A 399 8.27 13.38 -1.31
C GLY A 399 9.71 12.91 -1.09
N LEU A 400 10.20 12.94 0.15
CA LEU A 400 11.53 12.44 0.52
C LEU A 400 11.64 10.91 0.44
N LEU A 401 10.55 10.19 0.69
CA LEU A 401 10.52 8.74 0.55
C LEU A 401 10.49 8.33 -0.94
N LEU A 402 9.66 9.01 -1.74
CA LEU A 402 9.61 8.83 -3.20
C LEU A 402 10.96 9.12 -3.86
N SER A 403 11.73 10.10 -3.37
CA SER A 403 13.05 10.42 -3.92
C SER A 403 14.12 9.35 -3.72
N ARG A 404 13.88 8.41 -2.78
CA ARG A 404 14.73 7.23 -2.55
C ARG A 404 14.14 5.95 -3.15
N ILE A 405 13.06 6.07 -3.94
CA ILE A 405 12.31 4.97 -4.52
C ILE A 405 12.28 5.05 -6.04
N VAL A 406 12.52 3.92 -6.68
CA VAL A 406 12.31 3.73 -8.12
C VAL A 406 11.06 2.89 -8.30
N LEU A 407 10.01 3.50 -8.85
CA LEU A 407 8.77 2.81 -9.21
C LEU A 407 8.93 2.21 -10.60
N GLU A 408 8.99 0.88 -10.69
CA GLU A 408 9.08 0.16 -11.97
C GLU A 408 7.72 0.14 -12.72
N GLN A 409 6.64 0.42 -11.99
CA GLN A 409 5.26 0.51 -12.48
C GLN A 409 4.56 1.74 -11.88
N PRO A 410 3.44 2.23 -12.45
CA PRO A 410 2.75 3.42 -11.96
C PRO A 410 1.92 3.19 -10.68
N ILE A 411 2.52 2.57 -9.66
CA ILE A 411 1.92 2.30 -8.34
C ILE A 411 1.67 3.63 -7.63
N ASN A 412 0.47 3.83 -7.11
CA ASN A 412 0.09 5.02 -6.35
C ASN A 412 0.10 4.74 -4.84
N PRO A 413 0.45 5.72 -3.97
CA PRO A 413 0.33 5.57 -2.53
C PRO A 413 -1.07 5.15 -2.08
N SER A 414 -1.19 4.17 -1.19
CA SER A 414 -2.48 3.77 -0.63
C SER A 414 -2.95 4.75 0.44
N ARG A 415 -4.28 4.93 0.55
CA ARG A 415 -4.91 5.80 1.56
C ARG A 415 -4.45 5.45 2.98
N GLU A 416 -4.42 4.17 3.31
CA GLU A 416 -3.97 3.70 4.62
C GLU A 416 -2.47 3.95 4.82
N GLY A 417 -1.64 3.76 3.79
CA GLY A 417 -0.20 4.05 3.85
C GLY A 417 0.10 5.50 4.17
N VAL A 418 -0.62 6.45 3.54
CA VAL A 418 -0.54 7.88 3.87
C VAL A 418 -1.02 8.15 5.30
N GLN A 419 -2.13 7.54 5.73
CA GLN A 419 -2.61 7.68 7.12
C GLN A 419 -1.65 7.07 8.16
N LEU A 420 -0.93 6.01 7.82
CA LEU A 420 0.07 5.37 8.66
C LEU A 420 1.34 6.23 8.78
N LEU A 421 1.78 6.86 7.68
CA LEU A 421 2.83 7.89 7.73
C LEU A 421 2.40 9.11 8.53
N TYR A 422 1.14 9.55 8.41
CA TYR A 422 0.58 10.61 9.25
C TYR A 422 0.63 10.24 10.74
N LYS A 423 0.16 9.05 11.14
CA LYS A 423 0.21 8.58 12.54
C LYS A 423 1.65 8.53 13.09
N LEU A 424 2.63 8.20 12.23
CA LEU A 424 4.07 8.21 12.55
C LEU A 424 4.68 9.64 12.62
N ARG A 425 3.98 10.67 12.11
CA ARG A 425 4.38 12.08 12.22
C ARG A 425 3.63 12.84 13.30
N SER A 426 2.33 12.63 13.48
CA SER A 426 1.52 13.28 14.52
C SER A 426 1.92 12.88 15.95
N THR A 427 2.63 11.76 16.11
CA THR A 427 3.27 11.34 17.36
C THR A 427 4.58 12.09 17.68
N ARG A 428 5.10 12.90 16.75
CA ARG A 428 6.25 13.79 16.94
C ARG A 428 5.77 15.24 16.97
N SER A 429 5.65 15.81 18.17
CA SER A 429 5.22 17.21 18.35
C SER A 429 5.99 18.17 17.42
N PRO A 430 5.32 18.94 16.54
CA PRO A 430 5.99 19.88 15.65
C PRO A 430 6.59 21.06 16.43
N THR A 431 6.05 21.40 17.60
CA THR A 431 6.54 22.47 18.47
C THR A 431 7.78 22.09 19.29
N SER A 432 8.16 20.80 19.32
CA SER A 432 9.50 20.40 19.81
C SER A 432 10.66 21.06 19.02
N LEU A 433 10.43 21.45 17.75
CA LEU A 433 11.36 22.23 16.93
C LEU A 433 11.50 23.71 17.35
N SER A 434 10.74 24.16 18.35
CA SER A 434 10.60 25.60 18.67
C SER A 434 11.41 26.06 19.87
N HIS A 435 11.74 25.18 20.82
CA HIS A 435 12.40 25.57 22.06
C HIS A 435 13.89 25.92 21.91
N ASP A 436 14.64 25.29 21.00
CA ASP A 436 16.05 25.63 20.70
C ASP A 436 16.22 26.82 19.73
N THR A 437 15.30 27.79 19.81
CA THR A 437 15.21 28.95 18.88
C THR A 437 16.39 29.91 18.94
N THR A 438 17.27 29.81 19.95
CA THR A 438 18.53 30.56 20.01
C THR A 438 19.58 30.04 19.03
N SER A 439 19.42 28.83 18.49
CA SER A 439 20.25 28.30 17.41
C SER A 439 19.48 28.28 16.09
N SER A 440 19.72 29.28 15.23
CA SER A 440 19.17 29.34 13.87
C SER A 440 19.89 28.39 12.89
N SER A 441 20.22 27.18 13.34
CA SER A 441 21.01 26.21 12.58
C SER A 441 20.15 25.44 11.58
N PRO A 442 20.56 25.30 10.30
CA PRO A 442 19.82 24.50 9.32
C PRO A 442 19.71 23.02 9.72
N ASN A 443 20.61 22.54 10.59
CA ASN A 443 20.65 21.17 11.12
C ASN A 443 19.31 20.69 11.71
N ASN A 444 18.48 21.61 12.23
CA ASN A 444 17.23 21.26 12.91
C ASN A 444 16.17 20.66 11.96
N ILE A 445 16.18 21.05 10.67
CA ILE A 445 15.32 20.41 9.65
C ILE A 445 15.88 19.06 9.26
N THR A 446 17.20 18.97 9.04
CA THR A 446 17.86 17.71 8.73
C THR A 446 17.53 16.68 9.81
N ALA A 447 17.68 17.01 11.10
CA ALA A 447 17.33 16.13 12.23
C ALA A 447 15.85 15.66 12.21
N TYR A 448 14.90 16.51 11.82
CA TYR A 448 13.47 16.15 11.77
C TYR A 448 13.14 15.15 10.66
N TYR A 449 13.82 15.24 9.51
CA TYR A 449 13.64 14.34 8.36
C TYR A 449 14.73 13.26 8.23
N ASP A 450 15.75 13.27 9.09
CA ASP A 450 16.93 12.39 9.12
C ASP A 450 16.57 10.91 9.01
N ASN A 451 15.46 10.55 9.67
CA ASN A 451 14.85 9.22 9.72
C ASN A 451 14.40 8.68 8.34
N ILE A 452 14.54 9.46 7.26
CA ILE A 452 14.34 9.11 5.85
C ILE A 452 15.61 9.40 5.04
N LEU A 453 16.25 10.53 5.29
CA LEU A 453 17.48 10.95 4.60
C LEU A 453 18.62 9.94 4.82
N THR A 454 19.02 9.70 6.07
CA THR A 454 20.08 8.75 6.45
C THR A 454 19.56 7.34 6.72
N ALA A 455 18.28 7.07 6.43
CA ALA A 455 17.66 5.77 6.67
C ALA A 455 18.40 4.62 5.97
N PRO A 456 18.65 3.48 6.65
CA PRO A 456 19.18 2.29 6.00
C PRO A 456 18.16 1.73 5.01
N THR A 457 18.62 1.05 3.96
CA THR A 457 17.80 0.56 2.85
C THR A 457 16.58 -0.24 3.32
N GLY A 458 16.75 -1.14 4.31
CA GLY A 458 15.64 -1.89 4.90
C GLY A 458 14.54 -1.05 5.58
N LEU A 459 14.86 0.14 6.10
CA LEU A 459 13.86 1.09 6.62
C LEU A 459 13.12 1.78 5.47
N ILE A 460 13.81 2.14 4.38
CA ILE A 460 13.16 2.64 3.16
C ILE A 460 12.24 1.56 2.58
N CYS A 461 12.66 0.30 2.48
CA CYS A 461 11.78 -0.81 2.07
C CYS A 461 10.55 -0.94 2.98
N ARG A 462 10.71 -0.78 4.31
CA ARG A 462 9.58 -0.81 5.26
C ARG A 462 8.60 0.34 5.03
N MET A 463 9.10 1.54 4.77
CA MET A 463 8.29 2.72 4.54
C MET A 463 7.63 2.70 3.16
N ALA A 464 8.31 2.18 2.15
CA ALA A 464 7.80 1.93 0.81
C ALA A 464 6.61 0.96 0.83
N VAL A 465 6.80 -0.25 1.38
CA VAL A 465 5.72 -1.25 1.51
C VAL A 465 4.52 -0.67 2.26
N LYS A 466 4.76 0.02 3.39
CA LYS A 466 3.69 0.71 4.12
C LYS A 466 2.97 1.77 3.30
N LEU A 467 3.68 2.55 2.49
CA LEU A 467 3.09 3.61 1.68
C LEU A 467 2.23 3.05 0.53
N PHE A 468 2.66 1.95 -0.10
CA PHE A 468 2.04 1.45 -1.32
C PHE A 468 1.02 0.33 -1.11
N ALA A 469 1.24 -0.60 -0.18
CA ALA A 469 0.22 -1.58 0.19
C ALA A 469 -0.82 -0.94 1.14
N GLY A 470 -0.33 -0.25 2.16
CA GLY A 470 -1.07 0.04 3.37
C GLY A 470 -0.69 -0.96 4.46
N GLY A 471 -1.67 -1.37 5.25
CA GLY A 471 -1.54 -2.46 6.21
C GLY A 471 -0.67 -2.19 7.44
N HIS A 472 -1.01 -2.88 8.52
CA HIS A 472 -0.08 -3.05 9.63
C HIS A 472 0.88 -4.20 9.31
N LEU A 473 1.97 -3.90 8.58
CA LEU A 473 3.13 -4.79 8.37
C LEU A 473 3.35 -5.64 9.63
N PRO A 474 3.12 -6.97 9.59
CA PRO A 474 2.92 -7.77 10.79
C PRO A 474 4.14 -7.65 11.71
N PRO A 475 3.95 -7.62 13.05
CA PRO A 475 5.00 -7.29 13.99
C PRO A 475 6.13 -8.34 13.97
N LEU A 476 7.11 -8.09 13.10
CA LEU A 476 8.43 -8.69 13.13
C LEU A 476 8.95 -8.45 14.55
N GLY A 477 9.11 -9.55 15.29
CA GLY A 477 8.93 -9.49 16.73
C GLY A 477 10.10 -8.85 17.48
N SER A 478 9.81 -7.71 18.12
CA SER A 478 10.71 -6.59 18.48
C SER A 478 10.98 -5.68 17.27
N ASP A 479 10.68 -4.39 17.43
CA ASP A 479 10.33 -3.45 16.33
C ASP A 479 11.43 -3.14 15.31
N LEU A 480 12.63 -3.68 15.54
CA LEU A 480 13.78 -3.62 14.68
C LEU A 480 13.66 -4.67 13.56
N LEU A 481 13.48 -4.20 12.33
CA LEU A 481 13.97 -4.96 11.19
C LEU A 481 15.46 -5.26 11.38
N PRO A 482 15.97 -6.41 10.90
CA PRO A 482 17.41 -6.60 10.75
C PRO A 482 18.01 -5.39 10.01
N ALA A 483 19.07 -4.79 10.55
CA ALA A 483 19.70 -3.60 9.95
C ALA A 483 20.17 -3.86 8.50
N GLU A 484 20.50 -5.12 8.23
CA GLU A 484 20.91 -5.72 6.96
C GLU A 484 19.73 -6.12 6.04
N CYS A 485 18.49 -5.70 6.34
CA CYS A 485 17.33 -5.96 5.48
C CYS A 485 17.49 -5.28 4.11
N VAL A 486 17.35 -6.08 3.04
CA VAL A 486 17.51 -5.63 1.64
C VAL A 486 16.27 -5.84 0.78
N ALA A 487 15.30 -6.68 1.18
CA ALA A 487 14.00 -6.76 0.50
C ALA A 487 12.86 -7.11 1.46
N ILE A 488 11.67 -6.57 1.21
CA ILE A 488 10.43 -6.87 1.94
C ILE A 488 9.31 -7.08 0.92
N ALA A 489 8.46 -8.09 1.12
CA ALA A 489 7.24 -8.31 0.34
C ALA A 489 6.03 -8.56 1.26
N HIS A 490 4.94 -7.84 1.02
CA HIS A 490 3.71 -7.88 1.81
C HIS A 490 2.54 -7.29 0.99
N GLU A 491 1.35 -7.89 1.08
CA GLU A 491 0.11 -7.37 0.47
C GLU A 491 0.27 -6.89 -0.99
N GLY A 492 0.87 -7.73 -1.84
CA GLY A 492 1.04 -7.45 -3.26
C GLY A 492 2.07 -6.38 -3.62
N ILE A 493 2.86 -5.89 -2.66
CA ILE A 493 3.98 -4.97 -2.91
C ILE A 493 5.30 -5.60 -2.44
N CYS A 494 6.30 -5.54 -3.31
CA CYS A 494 7.69 -5.81 -2.96
C CYS A 494 8.54 -4.54 -3.08
N ALA A 495 9.31 -4.23 -2.04
CA ALA A 495 10.31 -3.17 -2.04
C ALA A 495 11.70 -3.77 -1.74
N TYR A 496 12.66 -3.52 -2.62
CA TYR A 496 13.98 -4.16 -2.57
C TYR A 496 15.13 -3.22 -2.97
N ALA A 497 16.33 -3.48 -2.44
CA ALA A 497 17.55 -2.74 -2.74
C ALA A 497 17.92 -2.92 -4.21
N ALA A 498 18.09 -1.82 -4.96
CA ALA A 498 18.35 -1.86 -6.40
C ALA A 498 19.61 -2.66 -6.78
N GLU A 499 20.56 -2.76 -5.84
CA GLU A 499 21.79 -3.52 -5.99
C GLU A 499 21.57 -5.02 -6.27
N LEU A 500 20.43 -5.60 -5.86
CA LEU A 500 20.09 -7.00 -6.12
C LEU A 500 19.84 -7.29 -7.62
N CYS A 501 19.72 -6.26 -8.46
CA CYS A 501 19.57 -6.39 -9.91
C CYS A 501 20.85 -6.04 -10.70
N ASN A 502 21.93 -5.57 -10.04
CA ASN A 502 23.03 -4.84 -10.70
C ASN A 502 23.77 -5.59 -11.82
N GLY A 503 23.76 -6.92 -11.85
CA GLY A 503 24.40 -7.71 -12.92
C GLY A 503 23.78 -7.56 -14.32
N ARG A 504 22.60 -6.93 -14.46
CA ARG A 504 22.02 -6.56 -15.78
C ARG A 504 22.52 -5.20 -16.31
N GLY A 505 23.53 -4.60 -15.68
CA GLY A 505 24.10 -3.32 -16.13
C GLY A 505 23.23 -2.12 -15.77
N LEU A 506 22.60 -2.13 -14.59
CA LEU A 506 21.94 -0.95 -14.03
C LEU A 506 22.90 0.24 -14.00
N ARG A 507 22.36 1.45 -14.19
CA ARG A 507 23.12 2.68 -14.02
C ARG A 507 23.66 2.77 -12.59
N LYS A 508 24.91 3.25 -12.46
CA LYS A 508 25.54 3.54 -11.16
C LYS A 508 24.70 4.52 -10.31
N ASP A 509 23.90 5.34 -10.99
CA ASP A 509 22.88 6.25 -10.48
C ASP A 509 21.86 5.62 -9.50
N TYR A 510 21.72 4.28 -9.46
CA TYR A 510 20.76 3.55 -8.61
C TYR A 510 21.30 3.04 -7.27
N HIS A 511 22.59 3.22 -6.96
CA HIS A 511 23.13 2.83 -5.66
C HIS A 511 22.39 3.55 -4.52
N GLY A 512 22.04 2.85 -3.43
CA GLY A 512 21.31 3.40 -2.29
C GLY A 512 19.80 3.65 -2.51
N MET A 513 19.26 3.28 -3.67
CA MET A 513 17.83 3.36 -4.01
C MET A 513 17.08 2.06 -3.71
N VAL A 514 15.78 2.18 -3.47
CA VAL A 514 14.85 1.05 -3.33
C VAL A 514 13.94 0.96 -4.54
N MET A 515 14.03 -0.14 -5.28
CA MET A 515 13.04 -0.51 -6.28
C MET A 515 11.74 -0.90 -5.59
N VAL A 516 10.59 -0.48 -6.13
CA VAL A 516 9.26 -0.93 -5.65
C VAL A 516 8.44 -1.44 -6.84
N VAL A 517 7.89 -2.64 -6.66
CA VAL A 517 7.18 -3.40 -7.68
C VAL A 517 5.90 -4.01 -7.12
N ASN A 518 4.92 -4.22 -7.98
CA ASN A 518 3.75 -5.04 -7.73
C ASN A 518 4.14 -6.52 -7.75
N GLY A 519 3.73 -7.27 -6.74
CA GLY A 519 3.92 -8.72 -6.61
C GLY A 519 4.77 -9.08 -5.40
N GLY A 520 5.49 -10.20 -5.51
CA GLY A 520 6.21 -10.80 -4.38
C GLY A 520 7.74 -10.71 -4.49
N LEU A 521 8.37 -11.45 -3.58
CA LEU A 521 9.78 -11.78 -3.57
C LEU A 521 9.87 -13.32 -3.69
N ALA A 522 10.42 -13.84 -4.79
CA ALA A 522 10.40 -15.27 -5.07
C ALA A 522 11.74 -15.80 -5.58
N ILE A 523 11.99 -17.08 -5.31
CA ILE A 523 13.07 -17.85 -5.94
C ILE A 523 12.45 -19.06 -6.62
N ARG A 524 12.53 -19.10 -7.96
CA ARG A 524 11.78 -20.05 -8.81
C ARG A 524 10.28 -19.98 -8.46
N GLN A 525 9.74 -21.05 -7.90
CA GLN A 525 8.35 -21.23 -7.44
C GLN A 525 8.14 -20.88 -5.96
N LYS A 526 9.19 -20.60 -5.18
CA LYS A 526 9.08 -20.40 -3.73
C LYS A 526 8.96 -18.92 -3.38
N SER A 527 7.89 -18.55 -2.68
CA SER A 527 7.63 -17.17 -2.25
C SER A 527 8.18 -16.89 -0.85
N TYR A 528 8.65 -15.67 -0.62
CA TYR A 528 9.24 -15.16 0.63
C TYR A 528 8.70 -13.75 0.94
N ARG A 529 8.84 -13.31 2.20
CA ARG A 529 8.39 -11.99 2.68
C ARG A 529 9.54 -11.06 3.09
N LEU A 530 10.75 -11.59 3.29
CA LEU A 530 11.90 -10.83 3.80
C LEU A 530 13.23 -11.39 3.26
N ALA A 531 14.13 -10.51 2.82
CA ALA A 531 15.53 -10.82 2.52
C ALA A 531 16.50 -9.96 3.33
N VAL A 532 17.58 -10.57 3.82
CA VAL A 532 18.61 -9.94 4.65
C VAL A 532 19.99 -10.30 4.13
N TRP A 533 20.88 -9.32 4.02
CA TRP A 533 22.25 -9.49 3.56
C TRP A 533 23.21 -9.65 4.75
N SER A 534 23.50 -10.89 5.16
CA SER A 534 24.25 -11.14 6.39
C SER A 534 25.31 -12.23 6.25
N ALA A 535 26.46 -12.02 6.89
CA ALA A 535 27.53 -13.01 6.98
C ALA A 535 27.14 -14.24 7.84
N ALA A 536 26.17 -14.07 8.76
CA ALA A 536 25.66 -15.12 9.63
C ALA A 536 24.15 -15.34 9.41
N LYS A 537 23.62 -16.49 9.85
CA LYS A 537 22.17 -16.72 9.82
C LYS A 537 21.49 -15.68 10.72
N PRO A 538 20.53 -14.87 10.23
CA PRO A 538 19.94 -13.80 11.04
C PRO A 538 19.25 -14.37 12.29
N GLY A 539 19.49 -13.72 13.42
CA GLY A 539 18.80 -14.04 14.67
C GLY A 539 17.29 -13.95 14.48
N GLY A 540 16.56 -14.92 15.01
CA GLY A 540 15.11 -15.01 14.85
C GLY A 540 14.46 -15.67 16.06
N ARG A 541 13.18 -15.39 16.27
CA ARG A 541 12.38 -16.12 17.26
C ARG A 541 12.21 -17.57 16.82
N GLU A 542 11.84 -18.41 17.77
CA GLU A 542 11.39 -19.78 17.52
C GLU A 542 10.36 -19.82 16.38
N GLY A 543 10.52 -20.77 15.44
CA GLY A 543 9.72 -20.86 14.21
C GLY A 543 10.21 -20.05 13.00
N TRP A 544 11.23 -19.18 13.11
CA TRP A 544 11.76 -18.45 11.94
C TRP A 544 12.69 -19.31 11.09
N GLN A 545 12.15 -19.89 10.01
CA GLN A 545 12.90 -20.69 9.03
C GLN A 545 13.56 -19.80 7.97
N TRP A 546 14.75 -19.28 8.27
CA TRP A 546 15.63 -18.67 7.25
C TRP A 546 16.34 -19.72 6.40
N GLU A 547 16.42 -19.45 5.10
CA GLU A 547 17.13 -20.23 4.07
C GLU A 547 18.34 -19.44 3.53
N ASP A 548 19.43 -20.15 3.24
CA ASP A 548 20.70 -19.59 2.73
C ASP A 548 20.69 -19.62 1.19
N ILE A 549 20.62 -18.45 0.56
CA ILE A 549 20.46 -18.32 -0.89
C ILE A 549 21.80 -17.95 -1.53
N LYS A 550 22.36 -18.90 -2.29
CA LYS A 550 23.57 -18.70 -3.09
C LYS A 550 23.22 -18.14 -4.47
N LEU A 551 23.70 -16.93 -4.75
CA LEU A 551 23.45 -16.21 -6.01
C LEU A 551 24.78 -15.90 -6.68
N SER A 552 24.91 -16.37 -7.92
CA SER A 552 26.18 -16.46 -8.65
C SER A 552 26.93 -15.13 -8.80
N HIS A 553 26.19 -14.04 -9.02
CA HIS A 553 26.73 -12.68 -9.18
C HIS A 553 27.05 -11.96 -7.85
N LEU A 554 26.85 -12.62 -6.71
CA LEU A 554 26.99 -12.03 -5.38
C LEU A 554 28.17 -12.59 -4.59
N ASP A 555 28.55 -13.85 -4.85
CA ASP A 555 29.73 -14.49 -4.26
C ASP A 555 31.04 -13.73 -4.58
N GLU A 556 31.11 -13.05 -5.74
CA GLU A 556 32.26 -12.22 -6.14
C GLU A 556 32.52 -11.02 -5.22
N SER A 557 31.51 -10.56 -4.46
CA SER A 557 31.64 -9.45 -3.50
C SER A 557 32.22 -9.85 -2.14
N GLY A 558 32.39 -11.16 -1.90
CA GLY A 558 33.16 -11.74 -0.78
C GLY A 558 32.70 -11.40 0.64
N SER A 559 31.53 -10.78 0.84
CA SER A 559 31.21 -10.07 2.09
C SER A 559 29.79 -10.28 2.67
N GLY A 560 28.99 -11.20 2.15
CA GLY A 560 27.71 -11.58 2.75
C GLY A 560 27.02 -12.77 2.09
N ARG A 561 25.94 -13.28 2.71
CA ARG A 561 25.00 -14.22 2.10
C ARG A 561 23.60 -13.62 2.11
N LEU A 562 22.78 -13.95 1.12
CA LEU A 562 21.37 -13.55 1.11
C LEU A 562 20.54 -14.59 1.88
N TRP A 563 19.95 -14.17 3.00
CA TRP A 563 19.06 -15.00 3.80
C TRP A 563 17.61 -14.61 3.55
N MET A 564 16.75 -15.57 3.23
CA MET A 564 15.34 -15.33 2.90
C MET A 564 14.36 -16.15 3.74
N LYS A 565 13.17 -15.59 3.97
CA LYS A 565 12.12 -16.11 4.88
C LYS A 565 10.71 -15.90 4.34
#